data_AF-A0A9P5NS27-F1
#
_entry.id   AF-A0A9P5NS27-F1
#
_cell.length_a   1.000
_cell.length_b   1.000
_cell.length_c   1.000
_cell.angle_alpha   90.00
_cell.angle_beta   90.00
_cell.angle_gamma   90.00
#
_symmetry.space_group_name_H-M   'P 1'
#
loop_
_entity.id
_entity.type
_entity.pdbx_description
1 polymer ?
#
loop_
_entity_poly.entity_id
_entity_poly.type
_entity_poly.pdbx_seq_one_letter_code
_entity_poly.pdbx_strand_id
1 'polypeptide(L)'
;MYSTYLAIALAILCLDSAILVHAGLFIVQPAAGSVCKAGQECTISWVDNGLRPLVSAIGVSTVGLYTGRQQLVQSITPVDVSTEHSITFQPNPAAGPNSDS
;
A
#
# COMPACT_ATOMS: atom_id res chain seq x y z
N MET A 1 11.13 -2.20 -46.34
CA MET A 1 9.74 -2.24 -45.84
C MET A 1 9.44 -3.46 -44.97
N TYR A 2 9.95 -4.68 -45.25
CA TYR A 2 9.76 -5.86 -44.37
C TYR A 2 10.39 -5.73 -42.96
N SER A 3 11.57 -5.11 -42.86
CA SER A 3 12.31 -4.94 -41.59
C SER A 3 11.55 -4.08 -40.56
N THR A 4 10.83 -3.05 -41.01
CA THR A 4 10.02 -2.18 -40.14
C THR A 4 8.80 -2.91 -39.58
N TYR A 5 8.16 -3.81 -40.33
CA TYR A 5 7.05 -4.61 -39.82
C TYR A 5 7.51 -5.63 -38.77
N LEU A 6 8.67 -6.25 -38.97
CA LEU A 6 9.28 -7.16 -38.00
C LEU A 6 9.62 -6.42 -36.69
N ALA A 7 10.22 -5.23 -36.79
CA ALA A 7 10.56 -4.40 -35.63
C ALA A 7 9.31 -3.96 -34.85
N ILE A 8 8.24 -3.58 -35.56
CA ILE A 8 6.96 -3.20 -34.94
C ILE A 8 6.30 -4.41 -34.27
N ALA A 9 6.28 -5.58 -34.93
CA ALA A 9 5.71 -6.81 -34.35
C ALA A 9 6.46 -7.24 -33.08
N LEU A 10 7.80 -7.14 -33.09
CA LEU A 10 8.63 -7.45 -31.93
C LEU A 10 8.39 -6.47 -30.78
N ALA A 11 8.24 -5.18 -31.07
CA ALA A 11 7.92 -4.17 -30.06
C ALA A 11 6.56 -4.46 -29.39
N ILE A 12 5.52 -4.79 -30.16
CA ILE A 12 4.19 -5.12 -29.61
C ILE A 12 4.24 -6.36 -28.70
N LEU A 13 4.97 -7.40 -29.09
CA LEU A 13 5.19 -8.60 -28.25
C LEU A 13 5.94 -8.28 -26.94
N CYS A 14 6.89 -7.34 -26.96
CA CYS A 14 7.58 -6.89 -25.75
C CYS A 14 6.67 -6.08 -24.82
N LEU A 15 5.76 -5.27 -25.37
CA LEU A 15 4.79 -4.49 -24.57
C LEU A 15 3.75 -5.39 -23.87
N ASP A 16 3.35 -6.51 -24.46
CA ASP A 16 2.42 -7.48 -23.86
C ASP A 16 3.02 -8.17 -22.61
N SER A 17 4.34 -8.17 -22.47
CA SER A 17 5.02 -8.69 -21.28
C SER A 17 4.97 -7.74 -20.07
N ALA A 18 4.53 -6.49 -20.27
CA ALA A 18 4.32 -5.54 -19.19
C ALA A 18 2.99 -5.83 -18.48
N ILE A 19 2.96 -6.88 -17.67
CA ILE A 19 1.83 -7.15 -16.78
C ILE A 19 1.75 -5.99 -15.79
N LEU A 20 0.70 -5.16 -15.89
CA LEU A 20 0.37 -4.20 -14.84
C LEU A 20 -0.15 -5.01 -13.64
N VAL A 21 0.76 -5.35 -12.74
CA VAL A 21 0.46 -6.14 -11.55
C VAL A 21 -0.05 -5.19 -10.46
N HIS A 22 -1.28 -5.41 -9.98
CA HIS A 22 -1.85 -4.67 -8.85
C HIS A 22 -1.59 -5.43 -7.55
N ALA A 23 -0.54 -5.06 -6.82
CA ALA A 23 -0.31 -5.53 -5.46
C ALA A 23 -1.20 -4.77 -4.48
N GLY A 24 -1.97 -5.49 -3.67
CA GLY A 24 -2.87 -4.90 -2.68
C GLY A 24 -2.87 -5.69 -1.38
N LEU A 25 -2.89 -4.98 -0.26
CA LEU A 25 -3.11 -5.57 1.06
C LEU A 25 -4.60 -5.66 1.35
N PHE A 26 -5.04 -6.78 1.93
CA PHE A 26 -6.39 -6.89 2.47
C PHE A 26 -6.36 -6.56 3.97
N ILE A 27 -6.65 -5.30 4.30
CA ILE A 27 -6.66 -4.80 5.68
C ILE A 27 -7.86 -5.38 6.43
N VAL A 28 -7.60 -6.05 7.56
CA VAL A 28 -8.63 -6.61 8.46
C VAL A 28 -8.83 -5.74 9.71
N GLN A 29 -7.78 -5.05 10.16
CA GLN A 29 -7.88 -4.03 11.20
C GLN A 29 -7.09 -2.78 10.81
N PRO A 30 -7.58 -1.58 11.14
CA PRO A 30 -8.90 -1.31 11.72
C PRO A 30 -10.02 -1.59 10.71
N ALA A 31 -11.10 -2.25 11.16
CA ALA A 31 -12.29 -2.48 10.36
C ALA A 31 -13.03 -1.16 10.06
N ALA A 32 -13.89 -1.16 9.04
CA ALA A 32 -14.69 0.01 8.69
C ALA A 32 -15.52 0.49 9.89
N GLY A 33 -15.41 1.77 10.24
CA GLY A 33 -16.07 2.39 11.39
C GLY A 33 -15.30 2.32 12.71
N SER A 34 -14.17 1.59 12.78
CA SER A 34 -13.28 1.60 13.94
C SER A 34 -12.57 2.95 14.09
N VAL A 35 -12.19 3.28 15.33
CA VAL A 35 -11.48 4.51 15.67
C VAL A 35 -10.17 4.19 16.39
N CYS A 36 -9.06 4.61 15.80
CA CYS A 36 -7.77 4.68 16.49
C CYS A 36 -7.60 6.06 17.11
N LYS A 37 -7.43 6.12 18.43
CA LYS A 37 -7.31 7.38 19.17
C LYS A 37 -5.86 7.87 19.16
N ALA A 38 -5.69 9.18 19.03
CA ALA A 38 -4.39 9.82 19.13
C ALA A 38 -3.76 9.56 20.51
N GLY A 39 -2.44 9.34 20.53
CA GLY A 39 -1.71 9.01 21.75
C GLY A 39 -2.01 7.61 22.31
N GLN A 40 -2.78 6.77 21.61
CA GLN A 40 -3.01 5.38 21.97
C GLN A 40 -2.46 4.44 20.90
N GLU A 41 -2.04 3.25 21.30
CA GLU A 41 -1.61 2.24 20.34
C GLU A 41 -2.77 1.85 19.42
N CYS A 42 -2.47 1.75 18.14
CA CYS A 42 -3.38 1.34 17.08
C CYS A 42 -2.66 0.26 16.26
N THR A 43 -3.30 -0.89 16.11
CA THR A 43 -2.77 -2.00 15.32
C THR A 43 -3.47 -2.04 13.97
N ILE A 44 -2.66 -2.04 12.91
CA ILE A 44 -3.09 -2.34 11.54
C ILE A 44 -2.71 -3.78 11.27
N SER A 45 -3.64 -4.60 10.81
CA SER A 45 -3.37 -5.98 10.41
C SER A 45 -3.99 -6.29 9.06
N TRP A 46 -3.34 -7.19 8.32
CA TRP A 46 -3.73 -7.59 6.98
C TRP A 46 -3.58 -9.10 6.79
N VAL A 47 -4.24 -9.60 5.76
CA VAL A 47 -4.12 -10.98 5.30
C VAL A 47 -3.87 -11.01 3.80
N ASP A 48 -3.40 -12.15 3.33
CA ASP A 48 -3.38 -12.45 1.89
C ASP A 48 -4.78 -12.87 1.44
N ASN A 49 -5.27 -12.28 0.34
CA ASN A 49 -6.58 -12.59 -0.23
C ASN A 49 -6.52 -13.66 -1.33
N GLY A 50 -5.33 -14.22 -1.59
CA GLY A 50 -5.08 -15.25 -2.60
C GLY A 50 -5.00 -14.73 -4.04
N LEU A 51 -5.16 -13.42 -4.27
CA LEU A 51 -5.05 -12.82 -5.60
C LEU A 51 -3.58 -12.49 -5.89
N ARG A 52 -3.12 -12.80 -7.11
CA ARG A 52 -1.74 -12.49 -7.51
C ARG A 52 -1.59 -10.99 -7.81
N PRO A 53 -0.48 -10.35 -7.40
CA PRO A 53 0.64 -10.94 -6.68
C PRO A 53 0.26 -11.17 -5.20
N LEU A 54 0.72 -12.30 -4.64
CA LEU A 54 0.53 -12.60 -3.23
C LEU A 54 1.26 -11.57 -2.37
N VAL A 55 0.84 -11.40 -1.12
CA VAL A 55 1.46 -10.48 -0.15
C VAL A 55 2.95 -10.78 0.03
N SER A 56 3.33 -12.07 -0.04
CA SER A 56 4.71 -12.54 0.02
C SER A 56 5.60 -12.03 -1.12
N ALA A 57 5.04 -11.46 -2.19
CA ALA A 57 5.78 -10.92 -3.33
C ALA A 57 5.89 -9.38 -3.32
N ILE A 58 5.32 -8.70 -2.31
CA ILE A 58 5.32 -7.23 -2.23
C ILE A 58 6.63 -6.68 -1.64
N GLY A 59 7.03 -7.15 -0.45
CA GLY A 59 8.24 -6.72 0.24
C GLY A 59 8.06 -5.46 1.11
N VAL A 60 9.13 -4.69 1.31
CA VAL A 60 9.11 -3.48 2.16
C VAL A 60 8.15 -2.43 1.61
N SER A 61 7.20 -2.03 2.44
CA SER A 61 6.14 -1.06 2.12
C SER A 61 6.16 0.12 3.07
N THR A 62 5.90 1.31 2.54
CA THR A 62 5.73 2.51 3.35
C THR A 62 4.30 2.59 3.87
N VAL A 63 4.13 3.13 5.08
CA VAL A 63 2.82 3.34 5.69
C VAL A 63 2.71 4.78 6.16
N GLY A 64 1.56 5.40 5.92
CA GLY A 64 1.30 6.77 6.31
C GLY A 64 -0.13 6.96 6.82
N LEU A 65 -0.30 7.90 7.75
CA LEU A 65 -1.59 8.44 8.14
C LEU A 65 -1.89 9.64 7.24
N TYR A 66 -3.08 9.64 6.63
CA TYR A 66 -3.49 10.66 5.67
C TYR A 66 -4.82 11.30 6.07
N THR A 67 -5.05 12.52 5.60
CA THR A 67 -6.33 13.23 5.74
C THR A 67 -6.78 13.88 4.44
N GLY A 68 -8.09 14.10 4.29
CA GLY A 68 -8.68 14.79 3.14
C GLY A 68 -8.26 14.21 1.78
N ARG A 69 -7.64 15.05 0.94
CA ARG A 69 -7.15 14.68 -0.40
C ARG A 69 -5.79 13.95 -0.34
N GLN A 70 -5.70 12.91 0.48
CA GLN A 70 -4.47 12.13 0.69
C GLN A 70 -3.27 12.99 1.15
N GLN A 71 -3.51 13.99 1.98
CA GLN A 71 -2.43 14.74 2.60
C GLN A 71 -1.80 13.90 3.71
N LEU A 72 -0.50 13.61 3.59
CA LEU A 72 0.25 12.89 4.62
C LEU A 72 0.36 13.77 5.88
N VAL A 73 -0.03 13.22 7.03
CA VAL A 73 0.05 13.90 8.34
C VAL A 73 0.95 13.19 9.33
N GLN A 74 1.26 11.91 9.10
CA GLN A 74 2.27 11.18 9.87
C GLN A 74 2.84 10.04 9.01
N SER A 75 4.17 9.97 8.93
CA SER A 75 4.86 8.80 8.39
C SER A 75 4.99 7.74 9.49
N ILE A 76 4.75 6.49 9.15
CA ILE A 76 4.92 5.33 10.04
C ILE A 76 6.13 4.54 9.54
N THR A 77 6.86 3.91 10.47
CA THR A 77 8.03 3.09 10.13
C THR A 77 7.67 2.08 9.04
N PRO A 78 8.41 2.04 7.91
CA PRO A 78 8.18 1.05 6.86
C PRO A 78 8.25 -0.37 7.41
N VAL A 79 7.43 -1.25 6.85
CA VAL A 79 7.32 -2.65 7.26
C VAL A 79 7.48 -3.56 6.06
N ASP A 80 8.16 -4.68 6.23
CA ASP A 80 8.16 -5.73 5.23
C ASP A 80 6.86 -6.54 5.33
N VAL A 81 5.93 -6.26 4.42
CA VAL A 81 4.61 -6.92 4.43
C VAL A 81 4.70 -8.35 3.92
N SER A 82 5.82 -8.75 3.30
CA SER A 82 6.02 -10.13 2.85
C SER A 82 6.27 -11.10 4.02
N THR A 83 6.71 -10.57 5.16
CA THR A 83 7.01 -11.36 6.38
C THR A 83 6.09 -11.01 7.55
N GLU A 84 5.70 -9.75 7.68
CA GLU A 84 4.83 -9.28 8.75
C GLU A 84 3.36 -9.24 8.32
N HIS A 85 2.46 -9.41 9.29
CA HIS A 85 0.99 -9.38 9.07
C HIS A 85 0.30 -8.29 9.88
N SER A 86 1.07 -7.51 10.62
CA SER A 86 0.58 -6.39 11.41
C SER A 86 1.67 -5.39 11.74
N ILE A 87 1.26 -4.16 12.00
CA ILE A 87 2.08 -3.15 12.68
C ILE A 87 1.26 -2.49 13.77
N THR A 88 1.92 -2.09 14.85
CA THR A 88 1.35 -1.22 15.87
C THR A 88 2.05 0.13 15.80
N PHE A 89 1.27 1.21 15.77
CA PHE A 89 1.76 2.58 15.81
C PHE A 89 0.89 3.43 16.73
N GLN A 90 1.40 4.59 17.12
CA GLN A 90 0.66 5.57 17.92
C GLN A 90 0.37 6.79 17.04
N PRO A 91 -0.91 7.11 16.74
CA PRO A 91 -1.24 8.33 16.01
C PRO A 91 -0.81 9.56 16.81
N ASN A 92 -0.10 10.49 16.17
CA ASN A 92 0.35 11.72 16.78
C ASN A 92 -0.86 12.62 17.11
N PRO A 93 -1.07 13.04 18.37
CA PRO A 93 -2.15 13.98 18.73
C PRO A 93 -2.08 15.32 17.99
N ALA A 94 -0.89 15.74 17.59
CA ALA A 94 -0.68 16.96 16.82
C ALA A 94 -0.89 16.77 15.29
N ALA A 95 -1.32 15.60 14.83
CA ALA A 95 -1.51 15.33 13.40
C ALA A 95 -2.91 15.75 12.92
N GLY A 96 -2.93 16.48 11.80
CA GLY A 96 -4.15 16.83 11.09
C GLY A 96 -4.82 18.14 11.55
N PRO A 97 -5.90 18.57 10.88
CA PRO A 97 -6.43 19.93 11.03
C PRO A 97 -7.08 20.26 12.39
N ASN A 98 -7.44 19.24 13.17
CA ASN A 98 -8.16 19.39 14.44
C ASN A 98 -7.22 19.26 15.66
N SER A 99 -5.90 19.24 15.47
CA SER A 99 -4.93 19.08 16.57
C SER A 99 -4.91 20.23 17.56
N ASP A 100 -5.35 21.42 17.11
CA ASP A 100 -5.27 22.68 17.85
C ASP A 100 -6.67 23.17 18.26
N SER A 101 -7.65 22.26 18.33
CA SER A 101 -9.05 22.53 18.73
C SER A 101 -9.36 22.03 20.13
#